data_AF-A0AB38KHY3-F1
#
_entry.id   AF-A0AB38KHY3-F1
#
_cell.length_a   1.000
_cell.length_b   1.000
_cell.length_c   1.000
_cell.angle_alpha   90.00
_cell.angle_beta   90.00
_cell.angle_gamma   90.00
#
_symmetry.space_group_name_H-M   'P 1'
#
loop_
_entity.id
_entity.type
_entity.pdbx_description
1 polymer ?
#
loop_
_entity_poly.entity_id
_entity_poly.type
_entity_poly.pdbx_seq_one_letter_code
_entity_poly.pdbx_strand_id
1 'polypeptide(L)'
;MKKPFYKLKRFYIPCIILIIILAVLAKLLYSPLYTIYWGMYHFPKKEQEFRIFEKMTLNPSPKDMIKIVDDYQPKLEDFKDLNAKMQKTIFDFKVAKFFGFEDRYFEFSLKNYIGFFIFLYSKEQIYFNYLNFISGINSTSNEKQKYLALRATTKNLEKQIFEEKLKFIKHYDDFYDYLEGVGYLDKGTWYKTMAIYPKITIRGLLLFHNNQLCSFEDRNLMFNQIKRSYNIFINLDPDGSKLPDKTLGKEWKDYRKNTSIFIENTINEIQKALDECK
;
A
#
# COMPACT_ATOMS: atom_id res chain seq x y z
N MET A 1 18.84 63.21 -17.77
CA MET A 1 18.44 61.87 -18.26
C MET A 1 18.06 60.97 -17.07
N LYS A 2 16.76 60.70 -16.84
CA LYS A 2 16.28 59.79 -15.78
C LYS A 2 15.28 58.76 -16.36
N LYS A 3 15.69 57.90 -17.29
CA LYS A 3 14.77 56.91 -17.91
C LYS A 3 15.30 55.48 -18.25
N PRO A 4 16.49 54.98 -17.82
CA PRO A 4 16.80 53.55 -18.00
C PRO A 4 16.13 52.66 -16.93
N PHE A 5 16.13 53.09 -15.66
CA PHE A 5 15.71 52.24 -14.54
C PHE A 5 14.20 51.89 -14.51
N TYR A 6 13.33 52.80 -14.95
CA TYR A 6 11.88 52.56 -14.97
C TYR A 6 11.47 51.52 -16.03
N LYS A 7 12.16 51.50 -17.18
CA LYS A 7 11.95 50.48 -18.23
C LYS A 7 12.46 49.10 -17.79
N LEU A 8 13.59 49.03 -17.07
CA LEU A 8 14.07 47.78 -16.47
C LEU A 8 13.06 47.21 -15.47
N LYS A 9 12.56 48.00 -14.50
CA LYS A 9 11.60 47.51 -13.49
C LYS A 9 10.33 46.90 -14.10
N ARG A 10 9.82 47.48 -15.19
CA ARG A 10 8.62 46.97 -15.89
C ARG A 10 8.85 45.62 -16.59
N PHE A 11 10.10 45.24 -16.84
CA PHE A 11 10.48 43.95 -17.44
C PHE A 11 10.87 42.91 -16.37
N TYR A 12 11.71 43.30 -15.39
CA TYR A 12 12.18 42.37 -14.36
C TYR A 12 11.08 41.94 -13.38
N ILE A 13 10.10 42.80 -13.05
CA ILE A 13 9.01 42.43 -12.13
C ILE A 13 8.16 41.28 -12.71
N PRO A 14 7.65 41.34 -13.96
CA PRO A 14 7.00 40.21 -14.60
C PRO A 14 7.88 38.96 -14.70
N CYS A 15 9.17 39.10 -15.00
CA CYS A 15 10.09 37.96 -15.05
C CYS A 15 10.26 37.28 -13.68
N ILE A 16 10.43 38.04 -12.60
CA ILE A 16 10.53 37.51 -11.24
C ILE A 16 9.23 36.81 -10.85
N ILE A 17 8.08 37.43 -11.14
CA ILE A 17 6.77 36.81 -10.89
C ILE A 17 6.64 35.49 -11.65
N LEU A 18 7.04 35.46 -12.93
CA LEU A 18 7.03 34.23 -13.74
C LEU A 18 7.93 33.15 -13.13
N ILE A 19 9.15 33.49 -12.69
CA ILE A 19 10.06 32.54 -12.03
C ILE A 19 9.44 31.97 -10.75
N ILE A 20 8.80 32.81 -9.93
CA ILE A 20 8.12 32.37 -8.71
C ILE A 20 6.96 31.41 -9.06
N ILE A 21 6.15 31.75 -10.05
CA ILE A 21 5.04 30.89 -10.51
C ILE A 21 5.59 29.55 -10.99
N LEU A 22 6.64 29.53 -11.81
CA LEU A 22 7.25 28.30 -12.30
C LEU A 22 7.85 27.46 -11.18
N ALA A 23 8.50 28.08 -10.19
CA ALA A 23 9.05 27.37 -9.03
C ALA A 23 7.94 26.74 -8.17
N VAL A 24 6.84 27.46 -7.94
CA VAL A 24 5.66 26.95 -7.23
C VAL A 24 5.03 25.81 -8.02
N LEU A 25 4.83 25.96 -9.32
CA LEU A 25 4.28 24.92 -10.20
C LEU A 25 5.16 23.66 -10.17
N ALA A 26 6.47 23.80 -10.29
CA ALA A 26 7.40 22.67 -10.22
C ALA A 26 7.28 21.94 -8.88
N LYS A 27 7.23 22.66 -7.76
CA LYS A 27 7.09 22.06 -6.42
C LYS A 27 5.75 21.34 -6.24
N LEU A 28 4.65 21.92 -6.75
CA LEU A 28 3.31 21.33 -6.66
C LEU A 28 3.18 20.08 -7.53
N LEU A 29 3.65 20.15 -8.77
CA LEU A 29 3.52 19.08 -9.76
C LEU A 29 4.52 17.94 -9.57
N TYR A 30 5.68 18.20 -8.95
CA TYR A 30 6.74 17.21 -8.82
C TYR A 30 6.26 15.91 -8.19
N SER A 31 5.58 15.97 -7.05
CA SER A 31 5.14 14.78 -6.31
C SER A 31 4.11 13.92 -7.05
N PRO A 32 2.99 14.48 -7.55
CA PRO A 32 2.02 13.68 -8.29
C PRO A 32 2.57 13.16 -9.61
N LEU A 33 3.39 13.95 -10.34
CA LEU A 33 4.03 13.49 -11.58
C LEU A 33 5.09 12.42 -11.31
N TYR A 34 5.87 12.57 -10.24
CA TYR A 34 6.86 11.57 -9.84
C TYR A 34 6.19 10.26 -9.45
N THR A 35 5.03 10.30 -8.80
CA THR A 35 4.24 9.10 -8.47
C THR A 35 3.81 8.35 -9.74
N ILE A 36 3.34 9.07 -10.76
CA ILE A 36 2.99 8.49 -12.06
C ILE A 36 4.24 7.92 -12.75
N TYR A 37 5.31 8.71 -12.85
CA TYR A 37 6.57 8.29 -13.45
C TYR A 37 7.13 7.03 -12.79
N TRP A 38 7.16 7.01 -11.46
CA TRP A 38 7.64 5.87 -10.69
C TRP A 38 6.77 4.63 -10.94
N GLY A 39 5.44 4.79 -10.99
CA GLY A 39 4.54 3.70 -11.31
C GLY A 39 4.70 3.11 -12.70
N MET A 40 5.01 3.96 -13.68
CA MET A 40 5.22 3.52 -15.05
C MET A 40 6.56 2.80 -15.23
N TYR A 41 7.64 3.32 -14.63
CA TYR A 41 9.01 2.91 -15.00
C TYR A 41 9.79 2.18 -13.91
N HIS A 42 9.49 2.43 -12.63
CA HIS A 42 10.23 1.85 -11.51
C HIS A 42 9.46 0.72 -10.81
N PHE A 43 8.15 0.85 -10.66
CA PHE A 43 7.32 -0.18 -10.04
C PHE A 43 7.45 -1.54 -10.73
N PRO A 44 7.45 -1.67 -12.07
CA PRO A 44 7.60 -2.98 -12.72
C PRO A 44 8.93 -3.69 -12.39
N LYS A 45 10.01 -2.92 -12.22
CA LYS A 45 11.31 -3.48 -11.79
C LYS A 45 11.23 -3.98 -10.35
N LYS A 46 10.58 -3.22 -9.47
CA LYS A 46 10.32 -3.66 -8.10
C LYS A 46 9.43 -4.90 -8.06
N GLU A 47 8.37 -4.95 -8.86
CA GLU A 47 7.52 -6.13 -8.97
C GLU A 47 8.31 -7.39 -9.37
N GLN A 48 9.32 -7.26 -10.25
CA GLN A 48 10.22 -8.38 -10.57
C GLN A 48 11.07 -8.81 -9.38
N GLU A 49 11.64 -7.85 -8.61
CA GLU A 49 12.34 -8.16 -7.36
C GLU A 49 11.42 -8.92 -6.39
N PHE A 50 10.13 -8.56 -6.36
CA PHE A 50 9.14 -9.18 -5.48
C PHE A 50 8.91 -10.64 -5.88
N ARG A 51 8.69 -10.91 -7.17
CA ARG A 51 8.52 -12.27 -7.70
C ARG A 51 9.77 -13.13 -7.48
N ILE A 52 10.96 -12.53 -7.54
CA ILE A 52 12.21 -13.24 -7.24
C ILE A 52 12.26 -13.62 -5.76
N PHE A 53 11.91 -12.69 -4.87
CA PHE A 53 11.85 -12.97 -3.43
C PHE A 53 10.80 -14.05 -3.11
N GLU A 54 9.59 -13.96 -3.67
CA GLU A 54 8.54 -14.99 -3.52
C GLU A 54 9.01 -16.38 -3.97
N LYS A 55 9.75 -16.46 -5.07
CA LYS A 55 10.35 -17.73 -5.52
C LYS A 55 11.37 -18.29 -4.54
N MET A 56 12.15 -17.44 -3.87
CA MET A 56 13.10 -17.88 -2.84
C MET A 56 12.39 -18.39 -1.58
N THR A 57 11.15 -17.95 -1.34
CA THR A 57 10.39 -18.27 -0.13
C THR A 57 9.37 -19.38 -0.34
N LEU A 58 9.20 -19.86 -1.58
CA LEU A 58 8.42 -21.04 -1.93
C LEU A 58 9.22 -22.31 -1.59
N ASN A 59 8.81 -23.01 -0.53
CA ASN A 59 9.44 -24.25 -0.04
C ASN A 59 10.96 -24.11 0.20
N PRO A 60 11.41 -23.15 1.04
CA PRO A 60 12.82 -22.87 1.21
C PRO A 60 13.51 -24.00 1.98
N SER A 61 14.77 -24.28 1.66
CA SER A 61 15.60 -25.12 2.52
C SER A 61 15.93 -24.39 3.83
N PRO A 62 16.31 -25.09 4.92
CA PRO A 62 16.78 -24.43 6.14
C PRO A 62 17.92 -23.43 5.91
N LYS A 63 18.80 -23.73 4.94
CA LYS A 63 19.89 -22.82 4.54
C LYS A 63 19.36 -21.54 3.88
N ASP A 64 18.32 -21.65 3.06
CA ASP A 64 17.70 -20.49 2.42
C ASP A 64 16.94 -19.63 3.43
N MET A 65 16.27 -20.24 4.42
CA MET A 65 15.65 -19.51 5.53
C MET A 65 16.68 -18.68 6.32
N ILE A 66 17.84 -19.28 6.64
CA ILE A 66 18.96 -18.60 7.31
C ILE A 66 19.44 -17.42 6.48
N LYS A 67 19.67 -17.64 5.17
CA LYS A 67 20.08 -16.57 4.25
C LYS A 67 19.07 -15.43 4.23
N ILE A 68 17.77 -15.75 4.22
CA ILE A 68 16.71 -14.73 4.23
C ILE A 68 16.75 -13.89 5.51
N VAL A 69 16.96 -14.52 6.67
CA VAL A 69 17.10 -13.82 7.95
C VAL A 69 18.38 -12.99 8.01
N ASP A 70 19.48 -13.46 7.41
CA ASP A 70 20.74 -12.71 7.42
C ASP A 70 20.71 -11.52 6.43
N ASP A 71 20.09 -11.68 5.26
CA ASP A 71 20.17 -10.70 4.16
C ASP A 71 18.97 -9.73 4.05
N TYR A 72 17.79 -10.09 4.59
CA TYR A 72 16.53 -9.40 4.30
C TYR A 72 15.82 -8.83 5.53
N GLN A 73 16.55 -8.42 6.56
CA GLN A 73 15.96 -7.76 7.72
C GLN A 73 15.09 -6.55 7.31
N PRO A 74 13.83 -6.47 7.79
CA PRO A 74 12.93 -5.35 7.51
C PRO A 74 13.49 -4.02 8.01
N LYS A 75 13.22 -2.94 7.28
CA LYS A 75 13.61 -1.58 7.67
C LYS A 75 12.36 -0.79 8.04
N LEU A 76 12.35 -0.21 9.24
CA LEU A 76 11.28 0.70 9.67
C LEU A 76 11.11 1.88 8.70
N GLU A 77 12.21 2.38 8.15
CA GLU A 77 12.20 3.54 7.27
C GLU A 77 11.40 3.31 5.98
N ASP A 78 11.40 2.07 5.46
CA ASP A 78 10.62 1.74 4.26
C ASP A 78 9.11 1.89 4.51
N PHE A 79 8.63 1.57 5.72
CA PHE A 79 7.24 1.77 6.12
C PHE A 79 6.91 3.24 6.41
N LYS A 80 7.83 3.99 7.04
CA LYS A 80 7.67 5.43 7.28
C LYS A 80 7.59 6.24 5.99
N ASP A 81 8.46 5.95 5.02
CA ASP A 81 8.44 6.59 3.70
C ASP A 81 7.14 6.28 2.96
N LEU A 82 6.68 5.03 2.99
CA LEU A 82 5.40 4.64 2.40
C LEU A 82 4.20 5.36 3.07
N ASN A 83 4.22 5.52 4.39
CA ASN A 83 3.20 6.27 5.12
C ASN A 83 3.19 7.75 4.76
N ALA A 84 4.35 8.39 4.68
CA ALA A 84 4.46 9.79 4.26
C ALA A 84 3.89 10.00 2.85
N LYS A 85 4.15 9.06 1.94
CA LYS A 85 3.56 9.05 0.59
C LYS A 85 2.05 8.90 0.65
N MET A 86 1.54 7.92 1.41
CA MET A 86 0.09 7.69 1.53
C MET A 86 -0.64 8.90 2.13
N GLN A 87 -0.08 9.51 3.18
CA GLN A 87 -0.62 10.71 3.82
C GLN A 87 -0.73 11.89 2.84
N LYS A 88 0.23 12.03 1.92
CA LYS A 88 0.26 13.11 0.94
C LYS A 88 -0.73 12.90 -0.22
N THR A 89 -1.27 11.70 -0.39
CA THR A 89 -2.09 11.31 -1.55
C THR A 89 -3.28 12.24 -1.78
N ILE A 90 -3.97 12.69 -0.72
CA ILE A 90 -5.11 13.62 -0.85
C ILE A 90 -4.66 14.95 -1.48
N PHE A 91 -3.53 15.49 -1.02
CA PHE A 91 -2.99 16.74 -1.56
C PHE A 91 -2.56 16.58 -3.02
N ASP A 92 -1.79 15.53 -3.31
CA ASP A 92 -1.29 15.25 -4.65
C ASP A 92 -2.44 14.97 -5.62
N PHE A 93 -3.50 14.29 -5.17
CA PHE A 93 -4.72 14.08 -5.95
C PHE A 93 -5.43 15.41 -6.25
N LYS A 94 -5.54 16.34 -5.28
CA LYS A 94 -6.11 17.68 -5.52
C LYS A 94 -5.34 18.44 -6.58
N VAL A 95 -4.00 18.37 -6.52
CA VAL A 95 -3.14 18.96 -7.56
C VAL A 95 -3.40 18.29 -8.90
N ALA A 96 -3.38 16.95 -8.97
CA ALA A 96 -3.64 16.22 -10.21
C ALA A 96 -5.00 16.57 -10.82
N LYS A 97 -6.04 16.72 -9.99
CA LYS A 97 -7.38 17.13 -10.41
C LYS A 97 -7.41 18.55 -10.95
N PHE A 98 -6.71 19.48 -10.30
CA PHE A 98 -6.62 20.86 -10.79
C PHE A 98 -5.99 20.95 -12.19
N PHE A 99 -5.05 20.06 -12.49
CA PHE A 99 -4.36 19.99 -13.79
C PHE A 99 -4.93 18.95 -14.77
N GLY A 100 -6.03 18.26 -14.41
CA GLY A 100 -6.75 17.35 -15.30
C GLY A 100 -6.06 16.00 -15.58
N PHE A 101 -5.23 15.51 -14.64
CA PHE A 101 -4.59 14.20 -14.75
C PHE A 101 -4.87 13.28 -13.55
N GLU A 102 -5.94 13.54 -12.81
CA GLU A 102 -6.30 12.81 -11.60
C GLU A 102 -6.53 11.31 -11.83
N ASP A 103 -7.05 10.92 -12.99
CA ASP A 103 -7.33 9.50 -13.28
C ASP A 103 -6.04 8.68 -13.39
N ARG A 104 -5.00 9.23 -14.03
CA ARG A 104 -3.67 8.61 -14.04
C ARG A 104 -3.06 8.59 -12.65
N TYR A 105 -3.18 9.69 -11.91
CA TYR A 105 -2.64 9.74 -10.54
C TYR A 105 -3.34 8.71 -9.63
N PHE A 106 -4.66 8.59 -9.68
CA PHE A 106 -5.44 7.63 -8.92
C PHE A 106 -5.01 6.19 -9.21
N GLU A 107 -4.89 5.82 -10.49
CA GLU A 107 -4.47 4.48 -10.89
C GLU A 107 -3.08 4.13 -10.35
N PHE A 108 -2.09 5.02 -10.59
CA PHE A 108 -0.72 4.75 -10.17
C PHE A 108 -0.52 4.86 -8.67
N SER A 109 -1.13 5.83 -7.98
CA SER A 109 -0.99 5.97 -6.52
C SER A 109 -1.52 4.72 -5.81
N LEU A 110 -2.72 4.26 -6.15
CA LEU A 110 -3.28 3.03 -5.59
C LEU A 110 -2.43 1.81 -5.95
N LYS A 111 -2.16 1.56 -7.23
CA LYS A 111 -1.40 0.37 -7.62
C LYS A 111 -0.02 0.31 -6.96
N ASN A 112 0.69 1.43 -6.94
CA ASN A 112 2.05 1.50 -6.42
C ASN A 112 2.10 1.38 -4.91
N TYR A 113 1.33 2.21 -4.18
CA TYR A 113 1.45 2.26 -2.72
C TYR A 113 0.91 0.99 -2.10
N ILE A 114 -0.18 0.43 -2.63
CA ILE A 114 -0.74 -0.84 -2.17
C ILE A 114 0.18 -1.99 -2.54
N GLY A 115 0.69 -2.04 -3.77
CA GLY A 115 1.65 -3.07 -4.18
C GLY A 115 2.92 -3.04 -3.33
N PHE A 116 3.44 -1.85 -3.02
CA PHE A 116 4.61 -1.70 -2.16
C PHE A 116 4.31 -2.09 -0.70
N PHE A 117 3.13 -1.73 -0.18
CA PHE A 117 2.68 -2.17 1.14
C PHE A 117 2.66 -3.70 1.24
N ILE A 118 2.02 -4.38 0.29
CA ILE A 118 1.89 -5.84 0.26
C ILE A 118 3.26 -6.50 0.25
N PHE A 119 4.20 -5.97 -0.54
CA PHE A 119 5.57 -6.50 -0.57
C PHE A 119 6.32 -6.30 0.73
N LEU A 120 6.32 -5.08 1.29
CA LEU A 120 6.98 -4.81 2.56
C LEU A 120 6.40 -5.67 3.68
N TYR A 121 5.07 -5.80 3.69
CA TYR A 121 4.34 -6.70 4.59
C TYR A 121 4.81 -8.15 4.44
N SER A 122 4.83 -8.68 3.22
CA SER A 122 5.18 -10.08 2.96
C SER A 122 6.63 -10.39 3.34
N LYS A 123 7.56 -9.49 3.00
CA LYS A 123 8.97 -9.62 3.39
C LYS A 123 9.15 -9.65 4.90
N GLU A 124 8.48 -8.74 5.60
CA GLU A 124 8.57 -8.66 7.05
C GLU A 124 7.98 -9.90 7.72
N GLN A 125 6.83 -10.37 7.25
CA GLN A 125 6.18 -11.54 7.80
C GLN A 125 7.05 -12.80 7.61
N ILE A 126 7.60 -12.98 6.42
CA ILE A 126 8.50 -14.10 6.11
C ILE A 126 9.76 -14.04 6.98
N TYR A 127 10.36 -12.86 7.11
CA TYR A 127 11.53 -12.67 7.96
C TYR A 127 11.25 -13.08 9.41
N PHE A 128 10.19 -12.55 10.03
CA PHE A 128 9.90 -12.84 11.43
C PHE A 128 9.46 -14.29 11.63
N ASN A 129 8.73 -14.88 10.68
CA ASN A 129 8.38 -16.31 10.74
C ASN A 129 9.62 -17.21 10.69
N TYR A 130 10.57 -16.94 9.79
CA TYR A 130 11.81 -17.72 9.72
C TYR A 130 12.71 -17.46 10.92
N LEU A 131 12.80 -16.23 11.41
CA LEU A 131 13.54 -15.92 12.64
C LEU A 131 12.96 -16.66 13.85
N ASN A 132 11.63 -16.71 13.99
CA ASN A 132 10.95 -17.48 15.03
C ASN A 132 11.20 -18.98 14.88
N PHE A 133 11.09 -19.51 13.65
CA PHE A 133 11.35 -20.93 13.38
C PHE A 133 12.79 -21.32 13.74
N ILE A 134 13.79 -20.60 13.21
CA ILE A 134 15.22 -20.89 13.41
C ILE A 134 15.59 -20.76 14.89
N SER A 135 15.09 -19.73 15.59
CA SER A 135 15.35 -19.56 17.03
C SER A 135 14.69 -20.64 17.90
N GLY A 136 13.62 -21.26 17.43
CA GLY A 136 12.91 -22.36 18.09
C GLY A 136 13.51 -23.75 17.87
N ILE A 137 14.44 -23.93 16.94
CA ILE A 137 15.06 -25.25 16.68
C ILE A 137 15.87 -25.68 17.92
N ASN A 138 15.64 -26.92 18.38
CA ASN A 138 16.39 -27.54 19.47
C ASN A 138 17.78 -27.99 18.99
N SER A 139 18.72 -27.05 18.91
CA SER A 139 20.16 -27.33 18.77
C SER A 139 20.96 -26.61 19.86
N THR A 140 22.09 -27.16 20.28
CA THR A 140 23.01 -26.57 21.28
C THR A 140 24.13 -25.73 20.65
N SER A 141 23.96 -25.26 19.41
CA SER A 141 25.00 -24.56 18.65
C SER A 141 25.07 -23.06 18.96
N ASN A 142 26.27 -22.46 18.76
CA ASN A 142 26.47 -21.01 18.80
C ASN A 142 25.53 -20.23 17.85
N GLU A 143 25.10 -20.85 16.75
CA GLU A 143 24.16 -20.26 15.80
C GLU A 143 22.77 -20.04 16.44
N LYS A 144 22.30 -20.95 17.31
CA LYS A 144 21.04 -20.74 18.03
C LYS A 144 21.09 -19.49 18.90
N GLN A 145 22.20 -19.28 19.62
CA GLN A 145 22.36 -18.10 20.46
C GLN A 145 22.35 -16.81 19.64
N LYS A 146 22.98 -16.81 18.45
CA LYS A 146 22.92 -15.70 17.48
C LYS A 146 21.46 -15.34 17.14
N TYR A 147 20.64 -16.31 16.74
CA TYR A 147 19.26 -16.05 16.31
C TYR A 147 18.30 -15.75 17.47
N LEU A 148 18.52 -16.33 18.66
CA LEU A 148 17.80 -15.94 19.88
C LEU A 148 18.08 -14.49 20.26
N ALA A 149 19.35 -14.08 20.24
CA ALA A 149 19.73 -12.69 20.49
C ALA A 149 19.11 -11.76 19.44
N LEU A 150 19.17 -12.12 18.15
CA LEU A 150 18.55 -11.35 17.07
C LEU A 150 17.03 -11.24 17.24
N ARG A 151 16.35 -12.30 17.69
CA ARG A 151 14.91 -12.25 17.97
C ARG A 151 14.58 -11.30 19.11
N ALA A 152 15.37 -11.33 20.18
CA ALA A 152 15.19 -10.42 21.31
C ALA A 152 15.39 -8.95 20.91
N THR A 153 16.42 -8.64 20.11
CA THR A 153 16.72 -7.27 19.68
C THR A 153 15.74 -6.73 18.64
N THR A 154 15.12 -7.59 17.84
CA THR A 154 14.17 -7.17 16.78
C THR A 154 12.71 -7.06 17.23
N LYS A 155 12.38 -7.43 18.47
CA LYS A 155 11.00 -7.33 19.00
C LYS A 155 10.42 -5.91 18.96
N ASN A 156 11.26 -4.91 19.25
CA ASN A 156 10.84 -3.50 19.18
C ASN A 156 10.62 -3.04 17.73
N LEU A 157 11.44 -3.54 16.80
CA LEU A 157 11.31 -3.25 15.37
C LEU A 157 9.99 -3.80 14.81
N GLU A 158 9.64 -5.04 15.13
CA GLU A 158 8.37 -5.66 14.74
C GLU A 158 7.17 -4.83 15.22
N LYS A 159 7.20 -4.38 16.48
CA LYS A 159 6.16 -3.50 17.04
C LYS A 159 6.06 -2.16 16.30
N GLN A 160 7.18 -1.50 16.06
CA GLN A 160 7.20 -0.21 15.36
C GLN A 160 6.70 -0.35 13.91
N ILE A 161 7.08 -1.42 13.21
CA ILE A 161 6.56 -1.71 11.87
C ILE A 161 5.05 -1.94 11.92
N PHE A 162 4.54 -2.66 12.92
CA PHE A 162 3.10 -2.86 13.09
C PHE A 162 2.35 -1.54 13.27
N GLU A 163 2.86 -0.62 14.09
CA GLU A 163 2.29 0.72 14.26
C GLU A 163 2.28 1.52 12.95
N GLU A 164 3.36 1.45 12.16
CA GLU A 164 3.40 2.08 10.84
C GLU A 164 2.39 1.42 9.86
N LYS A 165 2.17 0.10 9.90
CA LYS A 165 1.13 -0.55 9.08
C LYS A 165 -0.28 -0.05 9.42
N LEU A 166 -0.57 0.21 10.70
CA LEU A 166 -1.85 0.78 11.12
C LEU A 166 -2.01 2.23 10.65
N LYS A 167 -0.96 3.05 10.71
CA LYS A 167 -0.96 4.41 10.14
C LYS A 167 -1.23 4.38 8.63
N PHE A 168 -0.66 3.42 7.91
CA PHE A 168 -0.90 3.26 6.48
C PHE A 168 -2.39 3.04 6.19
N ILE A 169 -3.04 2.12 6.91
CA ILE A 169 -4.48 1.87 6.75
C ILE A 169 -5.28 3.13 7.01
N LYS A 170 -4.95 3.86 8.08
CA LYS A 170 -5.66 5.08 8.42
C LYS A 170 -5.57 6.11 7.30
N HIS A 171 -4.36 6.36 6.77
CA HIS A 171 -4.18 7.28 5.65
C HIS A 171 -4.87 6.78 4.37
N TYR A 172 -4.96 5.46 4.18
CA TYR A 172 -5.72 4.88 3.10
C TYR A 172 -7.22 5.14 3.23
N ASP A 173 -7.77 4.95 4.43
CA ASP A 173 -9.18 5.24 4.71
C ASP A 173 -9.48 6.73 4.54
N ASP A 174 -8.62 7.63 5.04
CA ASP A 174 -8.75 9.07 4.85
C ASP A 174 -8.80 9.42 3.35
N PHE A 175 -7.98 8.77 2.52
CA PHE A 175 -8.00 8.96 1.07
C PHE A 175 -9.26 8.41 0.42
N TYR A 176 -9.69 7.20 0.80
CA TYR A 176 -10.93 6.59 0.32
C TYR A 176 -12.14 7.49 0.62
N ASP A 177 -12.29 7.90 1.88
CA ASP A 177 -13.39 8.74 2.34
C ASP A 177 -13.38 10.10 1.66
N TYR A 178 -12.18 10.66 1.38
CA TYR A 178 -12.05 11.86 0.57
C TYR A 178 -12.55 11.65 -0.88
N LEU A 179 -12.15 10.56 -1.54
CA LEU A 179 -12.57 10.26 -2.91
C LEU A 179 -14.09 10.04 -3.02
N GLU A 180 -14.67 9.36 -2.02
CA GLU A 180 -16.12 9.19 -1.89
C GLU A 180 -16.81 10.54 -1.66
N GLY A 181 -16.33 11.33 -0.70
CA GLY A 181 -16.92 12.62 -0.32
C GLY A 181 -16.90 13.66 -1.44
N VAL A 182 -15.93 13.62 -2.36
CA VAL A 182 -15.89 14.51 -3.54
C VAL A 182 -16.59 13.92 -4.76
N GLY A 183 -17.29 12.80 -4.62
CA GLY A 183 -18.02 12.11 -5.70
C GLY A 183 -17.10 11.53 -6.79
N TYR A 184 -15.79 11.39 -6.52
CA TYR A 184 -14.85 10.88 -7.54
C TYR A 184 -15.12 9.41 -7.83
N LEU A 185 -15.44 8.63 -6.80
CA LEU A 185 -15.77 7.21 -6.97
C LEU A 185 -17.08 7.00 -7.75
N ASP A 186 -17.94 8.01 -7.87
CA ASP A 186 -19.19 7.92 -8.64
C ASP A 186 -18.97 7.95 -10.16
N LYS A 187 -17.74 8.22 -10.62
CA LYS A 187 -17.35 8.11 -12.05
C LYS A 187 -17.63 6.72 -12.64
N GLY A 188 -17.65 5.66 -11.83
CA GLY A 188 -18.03 4.33 -12.28
C GLY A 188 -17.60 3.20 -11.34
N THR A 189 -18.13 2.01 -11.61
CA THR A 189 -17.85 0.81 -10.79
C THR A 189 -16.37 0.44 -10.76
N TRP A 190 -15.65 0.68 -11.86
CA TRP A 190 -14.20 0.47 -11.92
C TRP A 190 -13.47 1.23 -10.82
N TYR A 191 -13.73 2.53 -10.67
CA TYR A 191 -13.11 3.38 -9.65
C TYR A 191 -13.45 2.93 -8.24
N LYS A 192 -14.73 2.63 -7.96
CA LYS A 192 -15.16 2.09 -6.65
C LYS A 192 -14.45 0.78 -6.33
N THR A 193 -14.30 -0.10 -7.31
CA THR A 193 -13.66 -1.39 -7.11
C THR A 193 -12.18 -1.26 -6.85
N MET A 194 -11.47 -0.45 -7.65
CA MET A 194 -10.05 -0.17 -7.46
C MET A 194 -9.75 0.45 -6.09
N ALA A 195 -10.72 1.17 -5.50
CA ALA A 195 -10.60 1.75 -4.16
C ALA A 195 -11.06 0.80 -3.03
N ILE A 196 -12.05 -0.06 -3.25
CA ILE A 196 -12.55 -0.98 -2.22
C ILE A 196 -11.66 -2.21 -2.09
N TYR A 197 -11.15 -2.74 -3.19
CA TYR A 197 -10.35 -3.96 -3.17
C TYR A 197 -9.10 -3.83 -2.26
N PRO A 198 -8.27 -2.77 -2.36
CA PRO A 198 -7.15 -2.60 -1.44
C PRO A 198 -7.58 -2.42 0.02
N LYS A 199 -8.73 -1.77 0.27
CA LYS A 199 -9.30 -1.59 1.61
C LYS A 199 -9.51 -2.93 2.32
N ILE A 200 -10.01 -3.92 1.57
CA ILE A 200 -10.19 -5.31 2.00
C ILE A 200 -8.83 -5.99 2.16
N THR A 201 -7.99 -5.96 1.12
CA THR A 201 -6.73 -6.71 1.07
C THR A 201 -5.75 -6.32 2.18
N ILE A 202 -5.55 -5.03 2.44
CA ILE A 202 -4.59 -4.58 3.47
C ILE A 202 -5.01 -5.04 4.86
N ARG A 203 -6.29 -4.88 5.19
CA ARG A 203 -6.86 -5.33 6.47
C ARG A 203 -6.84 -6.84 6.58
N GLY A 204 -7.18 -7.53 5.49
CA GLY A 204 -7.15 -8.98 5.39
C GLY A 204 -5.77 -9.52 5.71
N LEU A 205 -4.72 -8.99 5.06
CA LEU A 205 -3.33 -9.35 5.36
C LEU A 205 -3.02 -9.17 6.85
N LEU A 206 -3.33 -7.99 7.41
CA LEU A 206 -3.06 -7.69 8.81
C LEU A 206 -3.79 -8.60 9.80
N LEU A 207 -5.02 -9.06 9.52
CA LEU A 207 -5.70 -9.99 10.40
C LEU A 207 -5.25 -11.44 10.19
N PHE A 208 -4.95 -11.81 8.95
CA PHE A 208 -4.68 -13.20 8.59
C PHE A 208 -3.30 -13.69 9.08
N HIS A 209 -2.27 -12.85 9.06
CA HIS A 209 -0.93 -13.27 9.48
C HIS A 209 -0.42 -12.64 10.78
N ASN A 210 -1.29 -12.00 11.56
CA ASN A 210 -0.87 -11.46 12.84
C ASN A 210 -0.82 -12.57 13.89
N ASN A 211 0.39 -12.97 14.29
CA ASN A 211 0.62 -13.91 15.39
C ASN A 211 0.07 -13.41 16.74
N GLN A 212 -0.28 -12.13 16.82
CA GLN A 212 -0.92 -11.46 17.94
C GLN A 212 -2.40 -11.14 17.67
N LEU A 213 -3.05 -11.81 16.71
CA LEU A 213 -4.45 -11.58 16.33
C LEU A 213 -5.36 -11.53 17.56
N CYS A 214 -5.25 -12.49 18.48
CA CYS A 214 -6.10 -12.54 19.68
C CYS A 214 -5.86 -11.38 20.66
N SER A 215 -4.64 -10.84 20.70
CA SER A 215 -4.27 -9.69 21.55
C SER A 215 -4.40 -8.34 20.84
N PHE A 216 -4.72 -8.32 19.54
CA PHE A 216 -4.96 -7.08 18.81
C PHE A 216 -6.33 -6.50 19.19
N GLU A 217 -6.32 -5.32 19.80
CA GLU A 217 -7.50 -4.64 20.34
C GLU A 217 -8.54 -4.38 19.25
N ASP A 218 -8.11 -3.85 18.10
CA ASP A 218 -9.00 -3.44 17.01
C ASP A 218 -9.40 -4.57 16.05
N ARG A 219 -9.08 -5.83 16.36
CA ARG A 219 -9.32 -6.96 15.43
C ARG A 219 -10.77 -7.07 14.96
N ASN A 220 -11.73 -6.91 15.87
CA ASN A 220 -13.15 -7.03 15.57
C ASN A 220 -13.64 -5.83 14.75
N LEU A 221 -13.16 -4.63 15.07
CA LEU A 221 -13.47 -3.42 14.31
C LEU A 221 -12.95 -3.56 12.87
N MET A 222 -11.69 -3.94 12.71
CA MET A 222 -11.06 -4.14 11.41
C MET A 222 -11.77 -5.23 10.60
N PHE A 223 -12.14 -6.34 11.24
CA PHE A 223 -12.86 -7.43 10.59
C PHE A 223 -14.26 -7.02 10.13
N ASN A 224 -15.00 -6.25 10.94
CA ASN A 224 -16.29 -5.69 10.54
C ASN A 224 -16.15 -4.72 9.35
N GLN A 225 -15.05 -3.94 9.30
CA GLN A 225 -14.76 -3.07 8.15
C GLN A 225 -14.47 -3.89 6.88
N ILE A 226 -13.79 -5.03 6.99
CA ILE A 226 -13.62 -5.97 5.86
C ILE A 226 -14.98 -6.46 5.37
N LYS A 227 -15.84 -6.98 6.26
CA LYS A 227 -17.18 -7.48 5.90
C LYS A 227 -18.03 -6.39 5.22
N ARG A 228 -18.02 -5.17 5.75
CA ARG A 228 -18.71 -4.02 5.14
C ARG A 228 -18.17 -3.71 3.76
N SER A 229 -16.85 -3.69 3.59
CA SER A 229 -16.21 -3.39 2.30
C SER A 229 -16.49 -4.49 1.27
N TYR A 230 -16.47 -5.77 1.69
CA TYR A 230 -16.86 -6.91 0.87
C TYR A 230 -18.31 -6.84 0.43
N ASN A 231 -19.23 -6.49 1.34
CA ASN A 231 -20.65 -6.28 1.00
C ASN A 231 -20.83 -5.18 -0.05
N ILE A 232 -20.05 -4.11 -0.01
CA ILE A 232 -20.07 -3.10 -1.08
C ILE A 232 -19.56 -3.74 -2.38
N PHE A 233 -18.38 -4.40 -2.34
CA PHE A 233 -17.77 -5.04 -3.51
C PHE A 233 -18.70 -6.03 -4.23
N ILE A 234 -19.35 -6.94 -3.50
CA ILE A 234 -20.26 -7.92 -4.12
C ILE A 234 -21.54 -7.29 -4.65
N ASN A 235 -21.91 -6.08 -4.26
CA ASN A 235 -23.06 -5.37 -4.81
C ASN A 235 -22.69 -4.39 -5.94
N LEU A 236 -21.40 -4.23 -6.23
CA LEU A 236 -20.92 -3.38 -7.32
C LEU A 236 -21.12 -4.07 -8.68
N ASP A 237 -21.99 -3.48 -9.51
CA ASP A 237 -22.22 -3.76 -10.94
C ASP A 237 -21.92 -5.20 -11.36
N PRO A 238 -22.80 -6.14 -10.97
CA PRO A 238 -22.53 -7.56 -11.10
C PRO A 238 -22.32 -8.01 -12.54
N ASP A 239 -22.86 -7.25 -13.49
CA ASP A 239 -22.82 -7.55 -14.91
C ASP A 239 -21.77 -6.79 -15.71
N GLY A 240 -20.99 -5.91 -15.07
CA GLY A 240 -20.00 -5.06 -15.76
C GLY A 240 -20.63 -4.04 -16.71
N SER A 241 -21.91 -3.72 -16.52
CA SER A 241 -22.70 -2.84 -17.38
C SER A 241 -22.21 -1.38 -17.37
N LYS A 242 -21.47 -0.99 -16.32
CA LYS A 242 -20.94 0.35 -16.05
C LYS A 242 -19.42 0.43 -16.22
N LEU A 243 -18.82 -0.54 -16.92
CA LEU A 243 -17.41 -0.49 -17.27
C LEU A 243 -17.15 0.57 -18.35
N PRO A 244 -15.98 1.25 -18.32
CA PRO A 244 -15.58 2.19 -19.37
C PRO A 244 -15.50 1.52 -20.75
N ASP A 245 -15.08 0.25 -20.77
CA ASP A 245 -15.03 -0.58 -21.97
C ASP A 245 -15.96 -1.78 -21.80
N LYS A 246 -17.00 -1.83 -22.63
CA LYS A 246 -18.01 -2.91 -22.62
C LYS A 246 -17.45 -4.25 -23.09
N THR A 247 -16.35 -4.25 -23.84
CA THR A 247 -15.70 -5.49 -24.32
C THR A 247 -15.02 -6.24 -23.16
N LEU A 248 -14.71 -5.55 -22.07
CA LEU A 248 -14.15 -6.13 -20.84
C LEU A 248 -15.19 -6.79 -19.94
N GLY A 249 -16.48 -6.79 -20.30
CA GLY A 249 -17.56 -7.30 -19.44
C GLY A 249 -17.38 -8.77 -19.00
N LYS A 250 -16.83 -9.63 -19.88
CA LYS A 250 -16.53 -11.03 -19.53
C LYS A 250 -15.33 -11.13 -18.58
N GLU A 251 -14.25 -10.43 -18.89
CA GLU A 251 -13.05 -10.38 -18.03
C GLU A 251 -13.37 -9.82 -16.65
N TRP A 252 -14.25 -8.82 -16.58
CA TRP A 252 -14.77 -8.27 -15.33
C TRP A 252 -15.57 -9.26 -14.52
N LYS A 253 -16.50 -9.98 -15.16
CA LYS A 253 -17.30 -11.02 -14.49
C LYS A 253 -16.40 -12.09 -13.89
N ASP A 254 -15.42 -12.57 -14.66
CA ASP A 254 -14.47 -13.58 -14.21
C ASP A 254 -13.56 -13.04 -13.09
N TYR A 255 -13.01 -11.83 -13.25
CA TYR A 255 -12.21 -11.16 -12.23
C TYR A 255 -12.98 -10.96 -10.94
N ARG A 256 -14.21 -10.44 -11.01
CA ARG A 256 -15.08 -10.20 -9.84
C ARG A 256 -15.43 -11.51 -9.16
N LYS A 257 -15.82 -12.55 -9.93
CA LYS A 257 -16.12 -13.86 -9.38
C LYS A 257 -14.93 -14.44 -8.62
N ASN A 258 -13.76 -14.52 -9.26
CA ASN A 258 -12.56 -15.08 -8.64
C ASN A 258 -12.12 -14.28 -7.41
N THR A 259 -12.15 -12.95 -7.51
CA THR A 259 -11.83 -12.04 -6.41
C THR A 259 -12.83 -12.18 -5.25
N SER A 260 -14.13 -12.30 -5.54
CA SER A 260 -15.17 -12.46 -4.52
C SER A 260 -15.00 -13.76 -3.73
N ILE A 261 -14.72 -14.87 -4.40
CA ILE A 261 -14.48 -16.17 -3.78
C ILE A 261 -13.22 -16.11 -2.90
N PHE A 262 -12.15 -15.49 -3.41
CA PHE A 262 -10.91 -15.32 -2.65
C PHE A 262 -11.13 -14.50 -1.37
N ILE A 263 -11.83 -13.37 -1.46
CA ILE A 263 -12.14 -12.53 -0.30
C ILE A 263 -13.06 -13.27 0.69
N GLU A 264 -14.08 -13.98 0.19
CA GLU A 264 -15.00 -14.74 1.03
C GLU A 264 -14.27 -15.83 1.83
N ASN A 265 -13.42 -16.60 1.17
CA ASN A 265 -12.56 -17.59 1.83
C ASN A 265 -11.68 -16.94 2.89
N THR A 266 -11.06 -15.79 2.57
CA THR A 266 -10.22 -15.04 3.52
C THR A 266 -11.03 -14.58 4.74
N ILE A 267 -12.25 -14.08 4.54
CA ILE A 267 -13.16 -13.68 5.62
C ILE A 267 -13.50 -14.88 6.52
N ASN A 268 -13.77 -16.05 5.92
CA ASN A 268 -14.11 -17.27 6.65
C ASN A 268 -12.92 -17.77 7.48
N GLU A 269 -11.71 -17.73 6.94
CA GLU A 269 -10.51 -18.12 7.69
C GLU A 269 -10.22 -17.15 8.85
N ILE A 270 -10.34 -15.84 8.62
CA ILE A 270 -10.22 -14.84 9.70
C ILE A 270 -11.30 -15.05 10.76
N GLN A 271 -12.55 -15.31 10.37
CA GLN A 271 -13.64 -15.61 11.30
C GLN A 271 -13.29 -16.79 12.20
N LYS A 272 -12.83 -17.90 11.59
CA LYS A 272 -12.43 -19.10 12.31
C LYS A 272 -11.31 -18.81 13.32
N ALA A 273 -10.26 -18.11 12.89
CA ALA A 273 -9.15 -17.74 13.76
C ALA A 273 -9.59 -16.83 14.91
N LEU A 274 -10.53 -15.91 14.67
CA LEU A 274 -11.09 -15.04 15.71
C LEU A 274 -11.99 -15.80 16.70
N ASP A 275 -12.69 -16.83 16.24
CA ASP A 275 -13.50 -17.68 17.12
C ASP A 275 -12.64 -18.57 18.01
N GLU A 276 -11.44 -18.97 17.56
CA GLU A 276 -10.43 -19.68 18.37
C GLU A 276 -9.77 -18.78 19.44
N CYS A 277 -9.92 -17.45 19.35
CA CYS A 277 -9.43 -16.50 20.35
C CYS A 277 -10.37 -16.30 21.55
N LYS A 278 -11.56 -16.91 21.55
CA LYS A 278 -12.58 -16.81 22.62
C LYS A 278 -12.38 -17.88 23.68
#